data_AF-A0A970CTI6-F1
#
_entry.id   AF-A0A970CTI6-F1
#
_cell.length_a   1.000
_cell.length_b   1.000
_cell.length_c   1.000
_cell.angle_alpha   90.00
_cell.angle_beta   90.00
_cell.angle_gamma   90.00
#
_symmetry.space_group_name_H-M   'P 1'
#
loop_
_entity.id
_entity.type
_entity.pdbx_description
1 polymer ?
#
loop_
_entity_poly.entity_id
_entity_poly.type
_entity_poly.pdbx_seq_one_letter_code
_entity_poly.pdbx_strand_id
1 'polypeptide(L)'
;MKSCGFCGKQMEDNMVYCPECGEANSTKVTNGDRTTEGNVSTLAGEEPKKKLQPLPPLAGQPTYSAEPVYTPTVDVKVNTEARPELKAKLQSDAYGTQPQATPYGTQAQANPYAVQDPTYYNTGSAVVTEQKSMNVVLGTIGAILGFVIALAIWYFCTNILHVIIYLHGFVFVFLPYFGYRLLGRRSNVVVAAVISIVALLLVYPTEIIFGTLSVKDQLEDKHYYLDLTYEEASDLYEMAREENSSFNAEIIWNFIIIYLGVAVGIFSIISAETKQR
;
A
#
# COMPACT_ATOMS: atom_id res chain seq x y z
N MET A 1 26.34 6.11 -49.86
CA MET A 1 26.16 5.27 -48.66
C MET A 1 27.32 5.54 -47.73
N LYS A 2 27.03 5.89 -46.48
CA LYS A 2 28.03 6.21 -45.45
C LYS A 2 27.94 5.20 -44.31
N SER A 3 29.07 4.84 -43.70
CA SER A 3 29.08 4.00 -42.50
C SER A 3 28.96 4.86 -41.24
N CYS A 4 28.29 4.35 -40.22
CA CYS A 4 28.27 4.96 -38.90
C CYS A 4 29.69 4.91 -38.29
N GLY A 5 30.20 6.05 -37.82
CA GLY A 5 31.53 6.12 -37.18
C GLY A 5 31.62 5.36 -35.85
N PHE A 6 30.48 5.09 -35.20
CA PHE A 6 30.42 4.35 -33.94
C PHE A 6 30.20 2.84 -34.14
N CYS A 7 29.12 2.43 -34.82
CA CYS A 7 28.76 1.01 -34.94
C CYS A 7 29.15 0.35 -36.27
N GLY A 8 29.66 1.11 -37.25
CA GLY A 8 30.13 0.59 -38.54
C GLY A 8 29.05 0.16 -39.54
N LYS A 9 27.76 0.15 -39.17
CA LYS A 9 26.67 -0.21 -40.10
C LYS A 9 26.49 0.83 -41.21
N GLN A 10 26.05 0.37 -42.39
CA GLN A 10 25.77 1.25 -43.54
C GLN A 10 24.47 2.02 -43.35
N MET A 11 24.45 3.27 -43.79
CA MET A 11 23.33 4.19 -43.68
C MET A 11 23.14 4.98 -44.98
N GLU A 12 21.93 5.47 -45.20
CA GLU A 12 21.61 6.38 -46.30
C GLU A 12 22.27 7.75 -46.06
N ASP A 13 22.69 8.42 -47.15
CA ASP A 13 23.55 9.61 -47.07
C ASP A 13 22.85 10.82 -46.42
N ASN A 14 21.51 10.86 -46.43
CA ASN A 14 20.67 11.91 -45.86
C ASN A 14 20.30 11.70 -44.38
N MET A 15 20.66 10.58 -43.75
CA MET A 15 20.31 10.34 -42.34
C MET A 15 21.23 11.10 -41.38
N VAL A 16 20.64 11.84 -40.44
CA VAL A 16 21.35 12.60 -39.40
C VAL A 16 21.76 11.71 -38.23
N TYR A 17 20.95 10.69 -37.91
CA TYR A 17 21.19 9.76 -36.80
C TYR A 17 21.25 8.32 -37.28
N CYS A 18 22.05 7.50 -36.61
CA CYS A 18 22.09 6.07 -36.90
C CYS A 18 20.84 5.36 -36.40
N PRO A 19 20.07 4.64 -37.24
CA PRO A 19 18.86 3.95 -36.81
C PRO A 19 19.14 2.78 -35.85
N GLU A 20 20.39 2.34 -35.77
CA GLU A 20 20.78 1.13 -35.03
C GLU A 20 21.40 1.46 -33.66
N CYS A 21 22.13 2.57 -33.54
CA CYS A 21 22.79 2.95 -32.29
C CYS A 21 22.44 4.36 -31.79
N GLY A 22 21.63 5.13 -32.50
CA GLY A 22 21.19 6.47 -32.10
C GLY A 22 22.25 7.58 -32.25
N GLU A 23 23.50 7.25 -32.57
CA GLU A 23 24.59 8.23 -32.63
C GLU A 23 24.40 9.24 -33.78
N ALA A 24 24.67 10.52 -33.51
CA ALA A 24 24.61 11.59 -34.50
C ALA A 24 25.78 11.50 -35.48
N ASN A 25 25.49 11.62 -36.77
CA ASN A 25 26.51 11.56 -37.80
C ASN A 25 27.13 12.94 -38.00
N SER A 26 28.38 13.12 -37.58
CA SER A 26 29.12 14.38 -37.74
C SER A 26 29.40 14.64 -39.22
N THR A 27 28.51 15.36 -39.90
CA THR A 27 28.69 15.81 -41.27
C THR A 27 29.81 16.86 -41.32
N LYS A 28 30.97 16.49 -41.86
CA LYS A 28 31.97 17.46 -42.30
C LYS A 28 31.36 18.28 -43.45
N VAL A 29 30.91 19.49 -43.15
CA VAL A 29 30.48 20.44 -44.17
C VAL A 29 31.72 21.00 -44.86
N THR A 30 32.06 20.47 -46.04
CA THR A 30 33.07 21.06 -46.91
C THR A 30 32.47 22.26 -47.64
N ASN A 31 32.67 23.45 -47.07
CA ASN A 31 32.49 24.72 -47.79
C ASN A 31 33.82 25.06 -48.48
N GLY A 32 33.75 25.48 -49.74
CA GLY A 32 34.89 25.55 -50.67
C GLY A 32 36.20 26.17 -50.14
N ASP A 33 37.30 25.53 -50.53
CA ASP A 33 38.69 26.00 -50.56
C ASP A 33 39.48 26.30 -49.26
N ARG A 34 39.01 25.86 -48.08
CA ARG A 34 39.89 25.77 -46.90
C ARG A 34 39.63 24.52 -46.06
N THR A 35 40.57 23.57 -46.13
CA THR A 35 40.71 22.49 -45.15
C THR A 35 41.32 23.05 -43.87
N THR A 36 40.48 23.45 -42.92
CA THR A 36 40.86 23.59 -41.51
C THR A 36 40.43 22.33 -40.77
N GLU A 37 41.40 21.50 -40.39
CA GLU A 37 41.20 20.43 -39.41
C GLU A 37 41.08 21.06 -38.02
N GLY A 38 39.85 21.45 -37.66
CA GLY A 38 39.49 21.82 -36.31
C GLY A 38 38.61 20.72 -35.71
N ASN A 39 38.99 20.21 -34.53
CA ASN A 39 38.10 19.38 -33.72
C ASN A 39 36.83 20.19 -33.38
N VAL A 40 35.71 19.80 -33.96
CA VAL A 40 34.40 20.38 -33.67
C VAL A 40 33.86 19.73 -32.39
N SER A 41 34.34 20.20 -31.23
CA SER A 41 33.68 20.02 -29.93
C SER A 41 33.14 21.34 -29.38
N THR A 42 32.94 22.36 -30.23
CA THR A 42 32.51 23.68 -29.75
C THR A 42 31.72 24.46 -30.80
N LEU A 43 30.63 23.86 -31.30
CA LEU A 43 29.58 24.58 -32.03
C LEU A 43 28.21 24.01 -31.63
N ALA A 44 27.97 23.91 -30.32
CA ALA A 44 26.63 24.19 -29.81
C ALA A 44 26.48 25.72 -29.94
N GLY A 45 25.48 26.17 -30.70
CA GLY A 45 25.18 27.59 -30.79
C GLY A 45 25.06 28.17 -29.40
N GLU A 46 25.84 29.22 -29.13
CA GLU A 46 25.42 30.20 -28.14
C GLU A 46 24.07 30.74 -28.63
N GLU A 47 22.99 30.19 -28.10
CA GLU A 47 21.76 30.97 -27.97
C GLU A 47 22.17 32.30 -27.32
N PRO A 48 21.69 33.44 -27.83
CA PRO A 48 21.97 34.71 -27.19
C PRO A 48 21.56 34.55 -25.73
N LYS A 49 22.52 34.69 -24.81
CA LYS A 49 22.26 34.85 -23.38
C LYS A 49 21.32 36.04 -23.24
N LYS A 50 20.02 35.77 -23.33
CA LYS A 50 18.98 36.61 -22.78
C LYS A 50 19.36 36.69 -21.33
N LYS A 51 19.93 37.84 -20.92
CA LYS A 51 20.07 38.18 -19.50
C LYS A 51 18.75 37.78 -18.88
N LEU A 52 18.73 36.71 -18.09
CA LEU A 52 17.62 36.49 -17.18
C LEU A 52 17.63 37.75 -16.33
N GLN A 53 16.67 38.62 -16.59
CA GLN A 53 16.33 39.65 -15.63
C GLN A 53 16.03 38.89 -14.34
N PRO A 54 16.57 39.31 -13.19
CA PRO A 54 16.14 38.76 -11.92
C PRO A 54 14.61 38.78 -11.92
N LEU A 55 14.00 37.62 -11.66
CA LEU A 55 12.56 37.51 -11.47
C LEU A 55 12.15 38.66 -10.55
N PRO A 56 11.12 39.45 -10.90
CA PRO A 56 10.58 40.43 -9.97
C PRO A 56 10.30 39.68 -8.66
N PRO A 57 10.66 40.25 -7.50
CA PRO A 57 10.31 39.63 -6.22
C PRO A 57 8.82 39.32 -6.26
N LEU A 58 8.45 38.08 -5.93
CA LEU A 58 7.04 37.70 -5.81
C LEU A 58 6.37 38.69 -4.84
N ALA A 59 5.67 39.65 -5.42
CA ALA A 59 4.87 40.60 -4.69
C ALA A 59 3.62 39.86 -4.25
N GLY A 60 3.58 39.50 -2.97
CA GLY A 60 2.49 38.76 -2.37
C GLY A 60 2.89 37.35 -1.96
N GLN A 61 3.86 37.22 -1.05
CA GLN A 61 3.74 36.12 -0.10
C GLN A 61 2.44 36.35 0.68
N PRO A 62 1.47 35.43 0.67
CA PRO A 62 0.40 35.48 1.64
C PRO A 62 1.07 35.36 3.02
N THR A 63 0.92 36.39 3.85
CA THR A 63 1.12 36.24 5.28
C THR A 63 0.12 35.20 5.74
N TYR A 64 0.58 33.97 5.95
CA TYR A 64 -0.20 32.95 6.65
C TYR A 64 -0.39 33.47 8.06
N SER A 65 -1.57 34.06 8.30
CA SER A 65 -2.06 34.29 9.64
C SER A 65 -2.16 32.92 10.28
N ALA A 66 -1.40 32.71 11.36
CA ALA A 66 -1.43 31.47 12.12
C ALA A 66 -2.88 31.06 12.36
N GLU A 67 -3.28 29.92 11.80
CA GLU A 67 -4.60 29.35 12.08
C GLU A 67 -4.68 29.07 13.59
N PRO A 68 -5.81 29.40 14.24
CA PRO A 68 -5.98 29.09 15.65
C PRO A 68 -5.93 27.57 15.83
N VAL A 69 -5.02 27.12 16.71
CA VAL A 69 -4.90 25.73 17.14
C VAL A 69 -6.25 25.25 17.66
N TYR A 70 -6.95 24.45 16.86
CA TYR A 70 -8.17 23.79 17.29
C TYR A 70 -7.78 22.67 18.27
N THR A 71 -8.05 22.91 19.55
CA THR A 71 -8.04 21.86 20.57
C THR A 71 -9.43 21.24 20.60
N PRO A 72 -9.61 19.98 20.17
CA PRO A 72 -10.90 19.31 20.31
C PRO A 72 -11.16 19.05 21.80
N THR A 73 -11.98 19.88 22.43
CA THR A 73 -12.66 19.51 23.68
C THR A 73 -13.75 18.51 23.34
N VAL A 74 -13.45 17.23 23.58
CA VAL A 74 -14.46 16.16 23.54
C VAL A 74 -15.33 16.29 24.79
N ASP A 75 -16.45 16.99 24.67
CA ASP A 75 -17.52 16.92 25.66
C ASP A 75 -18.20 15.55 25.56
N VAL A 76 -17.75 14.61 26.40
CA VAL A 76 -18.45 13.34 26.61
C VAL A 76 -19.74 13.64 27.37
N LYS A 77 -20.80 13.97 26.63
CA LYS A 77 -22.17 13.87 27.16
C LYS A 77 -22.49 12.38 27.30
N VAL A 78 -22.28 11.87 28.52
CA VAL A 78 -22.82 10.56 28.93
C VAL A 78 -24.34 10.66 28.88
N ASN A 79 -24.91 10.21 27.77
CA ASN A 79 -26.36 10.07 27.64
C ASN A 79 -26.79 8.95 28.60
N THR A 80 -27.24 9.35 29.80
CA THR A 80 -27.58 8.44 30.91
C THR A 80 -29.04 7.96 30.82
N GLU A 81 -29.73 8.18 29.69
CA GLU A 81 -31.17 7.91 29.59
C GLU A 81 -31.56 6.71 28.70
N ALA A 82 -30.62 5.96 28.14
CA ALA A 82 -30.94 4.81 27.28
C ALA A 82 -30.62 3.46 27.93
N ARG A 83 -31.50 3.01 28.84
CA ARG A 83 -31.95 1.61 29.09
C ARG A 83 -32.18 1.32 30.59
N PRO A 84 -33.43 1.40 31.08
CA PRO A 84 -33.79 0.86 32.39
C PRO A 84 -33.63 -0.67 32.49
N GLU A 85 -33.55 -1.40 31.37
CA GLU A 85 -33.43 -2.87 31.36
C GLU A 85 -32.04 -3.39 31.76
N LEU A 86 -30.98 -2.59 31.68
CA LEU A 86 -29.63 -3.05 32.03
C LEU A 86 -29.33 -2.95 33.53
N LYS A 87 -30.03 -2.08 34.28
CA LYS A 87 -29.91 -1.99 35.75
C LYS A 87 -30.56 -3.17 36.47
N ALA A 88 -31.60 -3.78 35.89
CA ALA A 88 -32.27 -4.94 36.49
C ALA A 88 -31.40 -6.21 36.46
N LYS A 89 -30.52 -6.37 35.46
CA LYS A 89 -29.63 -7.54 35.36
C LYS A 89 -28.34 -7.42 36.18
N LEU A 90 -27.92 -6.21 36.55
CA LEU A 90 -26.72 -6.01 37.39
C LEU A 90 -27.02 -6.07 38.90
N GLN A 91 -28.29 -6.06 39.32
CA GLN A 91 -28.68 -6.22 40.73
C GLN A 91 -29.03 -7.66 41.12
N SER A 92 -29.21 -8.59 40.18
CA SER A 92 -29.47 -10.01 40.51
C SER A 92 -28.21 -10.82 40.83
N ASP A 93 -27.04 -10.37 40.39
CA ASP A 93 -25.81 -11.17 40.46
C ASP A 93 -24.92 -10.80 41.65
N ALA A 94 -25.39 -9.90 42.53
CA ALA A 94 -24.64 -9.36 43.66
C ALA A 94 -25.06 -9.90 45.04
N TYR A 95 -25.93 -10.91 45.11
CA TYR A 95 -26.19 -11.65 46.36
C TYR A 95 -25.61 -13.06 46.26
N GLY A 96 -24.37 -13.18 46.72
CA GLY A 96 -23.71 -14.46 46.96
C GLY A 96 -24.49 -15.29 47.98
N THR A 97 -24.99 -16.43 47.53
CA THR A 97 -25.37 -17.53 48.40
C THR A 97 -24.08 -18.21 48.91
N GLN A 98 -23.88 -18.16 50.22
CA GLN A 98 -22.87 -18.95 50.91
C GLN A 98 -23.04 -20.45 50.61
N PRO A 99 -21.95 -21.24 50.52
CA PRO A 99 -22.04 -22.68 50.55
C PRO A 99 -22.44 -23.13 51.97
N GLN A 100 -23.69 -23.56 52.14
CA GLN A 100 -24.10 -24.33 53.31
C GLN A 100 -23.50 -25.74 53.22
N ALA A 101 -22.72 -26.09 54.23
CA ALA A 101 -22.23 -27.44 54.47
C ALA A 101 -23.41 -28.40 54.68
N THR A 102 -23.40 -29.51 53.96
CA THR A 102 -24.29 -30.66 54.18
C THR A 102 -23.77 -31.52 55.34
N PRO A 103 -24.60 -31.82 56.35
CA PRO A 103 -24.38 -32.94 57.25
C PRO A 103 -25.09 -34.19 56.73
N TYR A 104 -24.45 -35.33 56.98
CA TYR A 104 -24.91 -36.70 56.80
C TYR A 104 -26.34 -36.99 57.31
N GLY A 105 -27.01 -37.95 56.64
CA GLY A 105 -28.27 -38.62 57.02
C GLY A 105 -29.38 -38.32 56.00
N THR A 106 -30.25 -39.22 55.53
CA THR A 106 -30.73 -40.51 56.04
C THR A 106 -31.45 -41.24 54.88
N GLN A 107 -31.82 -42.49 55.13
CA GLN A 107 -32.27 -43.54 54.21
C GLN A 107 -33.53 -43.28 53.37
N ALA A 108 -33.52 -43.91 52.18
CA ALA A 108 -34.59 -44.65 51.49
C ALA A 108 -36.06 -44.18 51.57
N GLN A 109 -36.65 -43.93 50.39
CA GLN A 109 -37.94 -44.55 50.06
C GLN A 109 -38.09 -44.70 48.53
N ALA A 110 -38.13 -45.95 48.08
CA ALA A 110 -38.42 -46.31 46.70
C ALA A 110 -39.87 -45.99 46.37
N ASN A 111 -40.10 -45.24 45.30
CA ASN A 111 -41.41 -44.98 44.74
C ASN A 111 -41.57 -45.82 43.45
N PRO A 112 -42.40 -46.88 43.42
CA PRO A 112 -42.46 -47.81 42.29
C PRO A 112 -43.41 -47.41 41.14
N TYR A 113 -43.93 -46.18 41.09
CA TYR A 113 -44.81 -45.74 40.00
C TYR A 113 -44.48 -44.33 39.51
N ALA A 114 -43.29 -44.16 38.92
CA ALA A 114 -43.02 -43.01 38.05
C ALA A 114 -43.26 -43.43 36.60
N VAL A 115 -44.36 -42.94 36.05
CA VAL A 115 -44.78 -43.07 34.66
C VAL A 115 -43.62 -42.69 33.74
N GLN A 116 -43.27 -43.62 32.85
CA GLN A 116 -42.39 -43.39 31.71
C GLN A 116 -43.05 -42.39 30.77
N ASP A 117 -42.62 -41.13 30.83
CA ASP A 117 -42.81 -40.20 29.73
C ASP A 117 -41.46 -40.10 28.99
N PRO A 118 -41.32 -40.65 27.77
CA PRO A 118 -40.08 -40.55 27.01
C PRO A 118 -40.01 -39.17 26.34
N THR A 119 -39.97 -38.11 27.14
CA THR A 119 -39.41 -36.84 26.67
C THR A 119 -37.90 -37.01 26.65
N TYR A 120 -37.41 -37.37 25.46
CA TYR A 120 -36.01 -37.44 25.09
C TYR A 120 -35.43 -36.02 25.21
N TYR A 121 -35.14 -35.59 26.44
CA TYR A 121 -34.31 -34.43 26.68
C TYR A 121 -32.94 -34.78 26.13
N ASN A 122 -32.69 -34.31 24.92
CA ASN A 122 -31.37 -34.16 24.35
C ASN A 122 -30.58 -33.29 25.35
N THR A 123 -29.98 -33.91 26.35
CA THR A 123 -28.84 -33.35 27.08
C THR A 123 -27.71 -33.30 26.07
N GLY A 124 -27.81 -32.33 25.16
CA GLY A 124 -26.74 -31.91 24.30
C GLY A 124 -25.66 -31.43 25.25
N SER A 125 -24.72 -32.34 25.54
CA SER A 125 -23.47 -32.02 26.20
C SER A 125 -22.93 -30.80 25.49
N ALA A 126 -23.05 -29.63 26.14
CA ALA A 126 -22.47 -28.41 25.64
C ALA A 126 -20.98 -28.72 25.52
N VAL A 127 -20.54 -28.97 24.29
CA VAL A 127 -19.12 -29.17 24.00
C VAL A 127 -18.52 -27.81 24.31
N VAL A 128 -17.97 -27.69 25.51
CA VAL A 128 -17.18 -26.55 25.93
C VAL A 128 -15.98 -26.56 25.01
N THR A 129 -16.12 -25.87 23.87
CA THR A 129 -15.05 -25.66 22.94
C THR A 129 -14.08 -24.75 23.65
N GLU A 130 -12.97 -25.33 24.10
CA GLU A 130 -11.91 -24.62 24.80
C GLU A 130 -11.51 -23.40 23.95
N GLN A 131 -11.90 -22.21 24.43
CA GLN A 131 -11.69 -20.96 23.72
C GLN A 131 -10.22 -20.59 23.85
N LYS A 132 -9.38 -21.20 23.02
CA LYS A 132 -7.96 -20.90 22.92
C LYS A 132 -7.78 -19.40 22.75
N SER A 133 -7.06 -18.77 23.69
CA SER A 133 -6.83 -17.34 23.71
C SER A 133 -6.09 -16.88 22.46
N MET A 134 -6.51 -15.74 21.92
CA MET A 134 -5.91 -15.13 20.73
C MET A 134 -4.83 -14.14 21.16
N ASN A 135 -3.62 -14.30 20.63
CA ASN A 135 -2.52 -13.36 20.86
C ASN A 135 -2.56 -12.27 19.79
N VAL A 136 -3.47 -11.29 19.96
CA VAL A 136 -3.68 -10.19 19.01
C VAL A 136 -2.39 -9.42 18.74
N VAL A 137 -1.62 -9.10 19.78
CA VAL A 137 -0.35 -8.36 19.68
C VAL A 137 0.65 -9.07 18.76
N LEU A 138 0.80 -10.39 18.94
CA LEU A 138 1.75 -11.18 18.15
C LEU A 138 1.29 -11.28 16.68
N GLY A 139 -0.01 -11.39 16.44
CA GLY A 139 -0.59 -11.31 15.11
C GLY A 139 -0.32 -9.96 14.44
N THR A 140 -0.48 -8.84 15.14
CA THR A 140 -0.21 -7.50 14.59
C THR A 140 1.25 -7.32 14.19
N ILE A 141 2.20 -7.81 14.99
CA ILE A 141 3.63 -7.83 14.62
C ILE A 141 3.83 -8.63 13.32
N GLY A 142 3.14 -9.76 13.17
CA GLY A 142 3.18 -10.58 11.96
C GLY A 142 2.63 -9.88 10.73
N ALA A 143 1.55 -9.11 10.89
CA ALA A 143 0.99 -8.32 9.79
C ALA A 143 1.98 -7.25 9.31
N ILE A 144 2.62 -6.53 10.24
CA ILE A 144 3.61 -5.50 9.92
C ILE A 144 4.80 -6.12 9.17
N LEU A 145 5.34 -7.24 9.66
CA LEU A 145 6.41 -7.96 8.97
C LEU A 145 5.98 -8.43 7.58
N GLY A 146 4.74 -8.91 7.44
CA GLY A 146 4.17 -9.29 6.15
C GLY A 146 4.07 -8.12 5.17
N PHE A 147 3.74 -6.90 5.63
CA PHE A 147 3.76 -5.69 4.80
C PHE A 147 5.16 -5.32 4.34
N VAL A 148 6.16 -5.38 5.23
CA VAL A 148 7.56 -5.12 4.88
C VAL A 148 8.05 -6.10 3.81
N ILE A 149 7.72 -7.39 3.95
CA ILE A 149 8.05 -8.41 2.95
C ILE A 149 7.31 -8.14 1.62
N ALA A 150 6.04 -7.74 1.67
CA ALA A 150 5.28 -7.39 0.47
C ALA A 150 5.93 -6.21 -0.29
N LEU A 151 6.35 -5.17 0.42
CA LEU A 151 7.06 -4.02 -0.16
C LEU A 151 8.40 -4.45 -0.79
N ALA A 152 9.15 -5.32 -0.11
CA ALA A 152 10.43 -5.81 -0.63
C ALA A 152 10.27 -6.68 -1.88
N ILE A 153 9.30 -7.61 -1.89
CA ILE A 153 8.98 -8.44 -3.07
C ILE A 153 8.54 -7.55 -4.22
N TRP A 154 7.69 -6.58 -3.94
CA TRP A 154 7.22 -5.66 -4.94
C TRP A 154 8.38 -4.89 -5.57
N TYR A 155 9.19 -4.18 -4.76
CA TYR A 155 10.38 -3.46 -5.21
C TYR A 155 11.30 -4.35 -6.08
N PHE A 156 11.59 -5.57 -5.61
CA PHE A 156 12.42 -6.51 -6.34
C PHE A 156 11.82 -6.86 -7.71
N CYS A 157 10.53 -7.12 -7.77
CA CYS A 157 9.90 -7.50 -9.02
C CYS A 157 9.70 -6.34 -10.00
N THR A 158 9.44 -5.13 -9.53
CA THR A 158 9.35 -3.96 -10.41
C THR A 158 10.71 -3.63 -11.01
N ASN A 159 11.77 -3.67 -10.21
CA ASN A 159 13.10 -3.23 -10.63
C ASN A 159 13.89 -4.29 -11.39
N ILE A 160 13.78 -5.58 -11.03
CA ILE A 160 14.63 -6.62 -11.64
C ILE A 160 13.93 -7.35 -12.76
N LEU A 161 12.64 -7.63 -12.59
CA LEU A 161 11.91 -8.48 -13.54
C LEU A 161 11.24 -7.65 -14.64
N HIS A 162 11.07 -6.34 -14.45
CA HIS A 162 10.23 -5.47 -15.31
C HIS A 162 8.85 -6.10 -15.62
N VAL A 163 8.40 -7.03 -14.76
CA VAL A 163 7.11 -7.68 -14.94
C VAL A 163 6.08 -6.73 -14.38
N ILE A 164 5.12 -6.34 -15.21
CA ILE A 164 3.91 -5.65 -14.80
C ILE A 164 3.13 -6.66 -13.95
N ILE A 165 3.36 -6.65 -12.64
CA ILE A 165 2.68 -7.62 -11.78
C ILE A 165 1.27 -7.12 -11.49
N TYR A 166 0.33 -7.61 -12.29
CA TYR A 166 -1.10 -7.52 -12.00
C TYR A 166 -1.49 -8.13 -10.63
N LEU A 167 -0.56 -8.80 -9.93
CA LEU A 167 -0.75 -9.37 -8.59
C LEU A 167 -0.34 -8.42 -7.44
N HIS A 168 0.08 -7.17 -7.68
CA HIS A 168 0.51 -6.26 -6.59
C HIS A 168 -0.55 -6.17 -5.48
N GLY A 169 -1.78 -5.79 -5.83
CA GLY A 169 -2.87 -5.67 -4.86
C GLY A 169 -3.14 -6.96 -4.09
N PHE A 170 -2.96 -8.12 -4.73
CA PHE A 170 -3.12 -9.42 -4.06
C PHE A 170 -2.00 -9.67 -3.03
N VAL A 171 -0.75 -9.42 -3.39
CA VAL A 171 0.42 -9.62 -2.52
C VAL A 171 0.35 -8.72 -1.27
N PHE A 172 -0.06 -7.47 -1.44
CA PHE A 172 -0.21 -6.49 -0.36
C PHE A 172 -1.30 -6.85 0.66
N VAL A 173 -2.25 -7.71 0.31
CA VAL A 173 -3.28 -8.18 1.25
C VAL A 173 -2.91 -9.55 1.80
N PHE A 174 -2.42 -10.45 0.93
CA PHE A 174 -2.16 -11.83 1.28
C PHE A 174 -1.01 -11.98 2.26
N LEU A 175 0.11 -11.29 2.06
CA LEU A 175 1.29 -11.45 2.93
C LEU A 175 1.10 -10.89 4.34
N PRO A 176 0.53 -9.69 4.55
CA PRO A 176 0.19 -9.22 5.89
C PRO A 176 -0.82 -10.14 6.58
N TYR A 177 -1.82 -10.62 5.83
CA TYR A 177 -2.79 -11.57 6.38
C TYR A 177 -2.13 -12.89 6.79
N PHE A 178 -1.25 -13.44 5.95
CA PHE A 178 -0.51 -14.66 6.23
C PHE A 178 0.43 -14.48 7.43
N GLY A 179 1.15 -13.36 7.50
CA GLY A 179 1.99 -13.00 8.63
C GLY A 179 1.18 -12.89 9.94
N TYR A 180 0.00 -12.26 9.88
CA TYR A 180 -0.93 -12.22 11.01
C TYR A 180 -1.36 -13.62 11.44
N ARG A 181 -1.74 -14.47 10.50
CA ARG A 181 -2.21 -15.84 10.79
C ARG A 181 -1.10 -16.71 11.38
N LEU A 182 0.12 -16.59 10.86
CA LEU A 182 1.29 -17.36 11.29
C LEU A 182 1.63 -17.07 12.77
N LEU A 183 1.60 -15.81 13.16
CA LEU A 183 1.97 -15.37 14.52
C LEU A 183 0.79 -15.29 15.50
N GLY A 184 -0.39 -14.92 15.02
CA GLY A 184 -1.62 -14.78 15.82
C GLY A 184 -2.35 -16.10 16.08
N ARG A 185 -1.98 -17.20 15.39
CA ARG A 185 -2.54 -18.57 15.46
C ARG A 185 -4.02 -18.72 15.08
N ARG A 186 -4.85 -17.69 15.18
CA ARG A 186 -6.23 -17.64 14.68
C ARG A 186 -6.47 -16.35 13.91
N SER A 187 -7.09 -16.49 12.75
CA SER A 187 -7.63 -15.40 11.95
C SER A 187 -9.07 -15.12 12.35
N ASN A 188 -9.48 -13.85 12.25
CA ASN A 188 -10.87 -13.44 12.31
C ASN A 188 -11.16 -12.61 11.06
N VAL A 189 -12.39 -12.71 10.54
CA VAL A 189 -12.85 -11.90 9.40
C VAL A 189 -12.69 -10.40 9.69
N VAL A 190 -12.89 -9.98 10.94
CA VAL A 190 -12.68 -8.59 11.38
C VAL A 190 -11.23 -8.15 11.16
N VAL A 191 -10.26 -8.99 11.49
CA VAL A 191 -8.85 -8.66 11.29
C VAL A 191 -8.50 -8.60 9.81
N ALA A 192 -9.02 -9.55 9.01
CA ALA A 192 -8.85 -9.50 7.56
C ALA A 192 -9.36 -8.16 7.01
N ALA A 193 -10.56 -7.72 7.40
CA ALA A 193 -11.12 -6.44 6.98
C ALA A 193 -10.25 -5.24 7.39
N VAL A 194 -9.72 -5.23 8.63
CA VAL A 194 -8.82 -4.15 9.09
C VAL A 194 -7.54 -4.12 8.26
N ILE A 195 -6.89 -5.26 8.03
CA ILE A 195 -5.68 -5.37 7.19
C ILE A 195 -5.97 -4.85 5.78
N SER A 196 -7.13 -5.18 5.22
CA SER A 196 -7.54 -4.73 3.89
C SER A 196 -7.74 -3.23 3.80
N ILE A 197 -8.38 -2.61 4.81
CA ILE A 197 -8.54 -1.14 4.86
C ILE A 197 -7.17 -0.47 4.94
N VAL A 198 -6.28 -0.98 5.79
CA VAL A 198 -4.91 -0.43 5.91
C VAL A 198 -4.15 -0.60 4.59
N ALA A 199 -4.25 -1.76 3.92
CA ALA A 199 -3.64 -1.97 2.62
C ALA A 199 -4.14 -0.96 1.59
N LEU A 200 -5.47 -0.73 1.50
CA LEU A 200 -6.07 0.25 0.60
C LEU A 200 -5.57 1.67 0.86
N LEU A 201 -5.45 2.07 2.13
CA LEU A 201 -4.93 3.39 2.51
C LEU A 201 -3.45 3.56 2.15
N LEU A 202 -2.68 2.48 2.19
CA LEU A 202 -1.24 2.49 1.86
C LEU A 202 -0.97 2.46 0.35
N VAL A 203 -1.90 2.02 -0.49
CA VAL A 203 -1.70 1.95 -1.96
C VAL A 203 -1.35 3.33 -2.54
N TYR A 204 -2.07 4.38 -2.16
CA TYR A 204 -1.83 5.74 -2.69
C TYR A 204 -0.45 6.32 -2.39
N PRO A 205 0.00 6.42 -1.11
CA PRO A 205 1.34 6.95 -0.82
C PRO A 205 2.44 6.06 -1.40
N THR A 206 2.20 4.75 -1.47
CA THR A 206 3.14 3.80 -2.05
C THR A 206 3.35 4.07 -3.54
N GLU A 207 2.30 4.30 -4.32
CA GLU A 207 2.42 4.69 -5.74
C GLU A 207 3.16 6.02 -5.91
N ILE A 208 2.91 7.02 -5.07
CA ILE A 208 3.62 8.31 -5.14
C ILE A 208 5.12 8.13 -4.90
N ILE A 209 5.48 7.41 -3.84
CA ILE A 209 6.89 7.18 -3.48
C ILE A 209 7.62 6.49 -4.64
N PHE A 210 6.99 5.47 -5.23
CA PHE A 210 7.62 4.71 -6.31
C PHE A 210 7.63 5.44 -7.64
N GLY A 211 6.58 6.20 -7.96
CA GLY A 211 6.59 7.10 -9.10
C GLY A 211 7.72 8.12 -9.00
N THR A 212 7.93 8.67 -7.81
CA THR A 212 9.03 9.61 -7.51
C THR A 212 10.40 8.94 -7.68
N LEU A 213 10.59 7.75 -7.10
CA LEU A 213 11.83 6.98 -7.24
C LEU A 213 12.11 6.59 -8.69
N SER A 214 11.08 6.24 -9.46
CA SER A 214 11.24 5.91 -10.88
C SER A 214 11.68 7.13 -11.71
N VAL A 215 11.10 8.31 -11.45
CA VAL A 215 11.53 9.56 -12.11
C VAL A 215 12.98 9.87 -11.75
N LYS A 216 13.35 9.70 -10.48
CA LYS A 216 14.73 9.86 -10.02
C LYS A 216 15.69 8.94 -10.77
N ASP A 217 15.43 7.64 -10.75
CA ASP A 217 16.29 6.64 -11.41
C ASP A 217 16.44 6.92 -12.92
N GLN A 218 15.35 7.30 -13.60
CA GLN A 218 15.39 7.61 -15.04
C GLN A 218 16.21 8.87 -15.38
N LEU A 219 16.24 9.87 -14.49
CA LEU A 219 16.97 11.11 -14.71
C LEU A 219 18.46 10.97 -14.35
N GLU A 220 18.77 10.20 -13.31
CA GLU A 220 20.14 9.87 -12.93
C GLU A 220 20.81 8.98 -13.99
N ASP A 221 20.11 7.97 -14.52
CA ASP A 221 20.63 7.06 -15.56
C ASP A 221 20.99 7.78 -16.86
N LYS A 222 20.23 8.81 -17.22
CA LYS A 222 20.51 9.62 -18.42
C LYS A 222 21.64 10.65 -18.23
N HIS A 223 22.31 10.66 -17.09
CA HIS A 223 23.38 11.60 -16.73
C HIS A 223 22.98 13.10 -16.85
N TYR A 224 21.68 13.42 -16.76
CA TYR A 224 21.23 14.82 -16.77
C TYR A 224 21.52 15.52 -15.44
N TYR A 225 21.41 14.79 -14.33
CA TYR A 225 21.65 15.30 -12.98
C TYR A 225 22.50 14.29 -12.20
N LEU A 226 23.61 14.75 -11.62
CA LEU A 226 24.52 13.87 -10.86
C LEU A 226 24.03 13.57 -9.45
N ASP A 227 23.19 14.43 -8.86
CA ASP A 227 22.69 14.31 -7.49
C ASP A 227 21.26 14.88 -7.41
N LEU A 228 20.26 14.14 -7.89
CA LEU A 228 18.86 14.58 -7.78
C LEU A 228 18.32 14.21 -6.40
N THR A 229 17.88 15.22 -5.64
CA THR A 229 17.26 14.97 -4.33
C THR A 229 15.88 14.35 -4.49
N TYR A 230 15.38 13.66 -3.45
CA TYR A 230 14.03 13.07 -3.49
C TYR A 230 12.94 14.14 -3.61
N GLU A 231 13.13 15.30 -2.99
CA GLU A 231 12.20 16.43 -3.04
C GLU A 231 12.09 16.99 -4.46
N GLU A 232 13.21 17.22 -5.14
CA GLU A 232 13.22 17.64 -6.55
C GLU A 232 12.59 16.60 -7.48
N ALA A 233 12.86 15.31 -7.25
CA ALA A 233 12.21 14.23 -8.00
C ALA A 233 10.70 14.19 -7.76
N SER A 234 10.24 14.48 -6.54
CA SER A 234 8.82 14.54 -6.18
C SER A 234 8.13 15.69 -6.90
N ASP A 235 8.74 16.87 -6.93
CA ASP A 235 8.22 18.03 -7.65
C ASP A 235 8.13 17.76 -9.15
N LEU A 236 9.16 17.13 -9.73
CA LEU A 236 9.16 16.72 -11.15
C LEU A 236 8.08 15.69 -11.46
N TYR A 237 7.86 14.73 -10.57
CA TYR A 237 6.77 13.76 -10.69
C TYR A 237 5.39 14.43 -10.62
N GLU A 238 5.21 15.39 -9.71
CA GLU A 238 3.95 16.14 -9.59
C GLU A 238 3.69 17.02 -10.82
N MET A 239 4.71 17.73 -11.33
CA MET A 239 4.61 18.50 -12.57
C MET A 239 4.25 17.60 -13.76
N ALA A 240 4.91 16.44 -13.92
CA ALA A 240 4.60 15.49 -14.98
C ALA A 240 3.16 14.95 -14.87
N ARG A 241 2.68 14.78 -13.64
CA ARG A 241 1.32 14.37 -13.34
C ARG A 241 0.28 15.42 -13.70
N GLU A 242 0.53 16.69 -13.43
CA GLU A 242 -0.41 17.76 -13.77
C GLU A 242 -0.47 18.06 -15.27
N GLU A 243 0.68 18.03 -15.95
CA GLU A 243 0.78 18.47 -17.35
C GLU A 243 0.32 17.39 -18.34
N ASN A 244 0.49 16.11 -18.02
CA ASN A 244 0.29 15.03 -18.98
C ASN A 244 -0.97 14.19 -18.67
N SER A 245 -2.05 14.45 -19.41
CA SER A 245 -3.32 13.70 -19.27
C SER A 245 -3.17 12.20 -19.54
N SER A 246 -2.23 11.81 -20.42
CA SER A 246 -1.95 10.40 -20.70
C SER A 246 -1.31 9.68 -19.51
N PHE A 247 -0.43 10.37 -18.79
CA PHE A 247 0.21 9.87 -17.57
C PHE A 247 -0.83 9.66 -16.46
N ASN A 248 -1.77 10.60 -16.31
CA ASN A 248 -2.89 10.43 -15.38
C ASN A 248 -3.76 9.20 -15.71
N ALA A 249 -4.01 8.95 -16.99
CA ALA A 249 -4.79 7.77 -17.41
C ALA A 249 -4.09 6.46 -17.04
N GLU A 250 -2.76 6.38 -17.22
CA GLU A 250 -1.96 5.22 -16.84
C GLU A 250 -1.95 5.01 -15.32
N ILE A 251 -1.77 6.08 -14.54
CA ILE A 251 -1.85 6.03 -13.07
C ILE A 251 -3.22 5.52 -12.62
N ILE A 252 -4.31 6.07 -13.17
CA ILE A 252 -5.68 5.65 -12.83
C ILE A 252 -5.88 4.16 -13.17
N TRP A 253 -5.38 3.72 -14.33
CA TRP A 253 -5.47 2.33 -14.74
C TRP A 253 -4.71 1.39 -13.78
N ASN A 254 -3.50 1.79 -13.36
CA ASN A 254 -2.72 1.06 -12.36
C ASN A 254 -3.45 0.98 -11.02
N PHE A 255 -4.06 2.08 -10.55
CA PHE A 255 -4.90 2.06 -9.37
C PHE A 255 -6.06 1.06 -9.50
N ILE A 256 -6.80 1.08 -10.61
CA ILE A 256 -7.93 0.16 -10.84
C ILE A 256 -7.46 -1.29 -10.74
N ILE A 257 -6.33 -1.65 -11.35
CA ILE A 257 -5.75 -3.00 -11.29
C ILE A 257 -5.39 -3.37 -9.84
N ILE A 258 -4.73 -2.47 -9.11
CA ILE A 258 -4.33 -2.71 -7.72
C ILE A 258 -5.58 -2.91 -6.84
N TYR A 259 -6.59 -2.06 -6.97
CA TYR A 259 -7.86 -2.19 -6.24
C TYR A 259 -8.57 -3.51 -6.56
N LEU A 260 -8.56 -3.93 -7.83
CA LEU A 260 -9.13 -5.22 -8.23
C LEU A 260 -8.34 -6.39 -7.63
N GLY A 261 -7.00 -6.32 -7.62
CA GLY A 261 -6.14 -7.30 -6.97
C GLY A 261 -6.39 -7.39 -5.45
N VAL A 262 -6.55 -6.25 -4.79
CA VAL A 262 -6.92 -6.18 -3.36
C VAL A 262 -8.28 -6.85 -3.14
N ALA A 263 -9.29 -6.53 -3.95
CA ALA A 263 -10.62 -7.12 -3.85
C ALA A 263 -10.59 -8.65 -4.01
N VAL A 264 -9.81 -9.17 -4.97
CA VAL A 264 -9.61 -10.62 -5.16
C VAL A 264 -8.91 -11.24 -3.95
N GLY A 265 -7.90 -10.57 -3.38
CA GLY A 265 -7.23 -11.00 -2.15
C GLY A 265 -8.19 -11.10 -0.95
N ILE A 266 -9.01 -10.06 -0.75
CA ILE A 266 -10.05 -10.03 0.30
C ILE A 266 -11.03 -11.19 0.12
N PHE A 267 -11.59 -11.34 -1.08
CA PHE A 267 -12.55 -12.40 -1.38
C PHE A 267 -11.95 -13.79 -1.13
N SER A 268 -10.70 -14.00 -1.54
CA SER A 268 -9.98 -15.26 -1.33
C SER A 268 -9.81 -15.58 0.15
N ILE A 269 -9.48 -14.57 0.98
CA ILE A 269 -9.36 -14.73 2.43
C ILE A 269 -10.70 -15.05 3.06
N ILE A 270 -11.75 -14.29 2.75
CA ILE A 270 -13.09 -14.50 3.31
C ILE A 270 -13.60 -15.90 2.95
N SER A 271 -13.44 -16.32 1.70
CA SER A 271 -13.84 -17.64 1.21
C SER A 271 -13.08 -18.78 1.92
N ALA A 272 -11.80 -18.57 2.24
CA ALA A 272 -11.01 -19.55 2.99
C ALA A 272 -11.44 -19.67 4.45
N GLU A 273 -11.87 -18.58 5.07
CA GLU A 273 -12.35 -18.54 6.46
C GLU A 273 -13.76 -19.11 6.61
N THR A 274 -14.65 -18.87 5.64
CA THR A 274 -16.02 -19.43 5.68
C THR A 274 -16.03 -20.94 5.55
N LYS A 275 -15.10 -21.54 4.79
CA LYS A 275 -14.99 -23.01 4.65
C LYS A 275 -14.48 -23.73 5.90
N GLN A 276 -13.88 -23.02 6.85
CA GLN A 276 -13.37 -23.61 8.09
C GLN A 276 -14.42 -23.63 9.22
N ARG A 277 -15.57 -22.99 9.01
CA ARG A 277 -16.71 -22.97 9.94
C ARG A 277 -17.74 -24.02 9.53
#